data_AF-A0A5N8YDN2-F1
#
_entry.id   AF-A0A5N8YDN2-F1
#
_cell.length_a   1.000
_cell.length_b   1.000
_cell.length_c   1.000
_cell.angle_alpha   90.00
_cell.angle_beta   90.00
_cell.angle_gamma   90.00
#
_symmetry.space_group_name_H-M   'P 1'
#
loop_
_entity.id
_entity.type
_entity.pdbx_description
1 polymer ?
#
loop_
_entity_poly.entity_id
_entity_poly.type
_entity_poly.pdbx_seq_one_letter_code
_entity_poly.pdbx_strand_id
1 'polypeptide(L)'
;MVRGQKDSAIEVTVYNAEKVWPGTTLLSDHHHVGSPRVIEVNMLGEVTWQYVLAEDFKQYTNPGQDVERLANGNTLLVMPGEGIVEVSSEGDVVWSHMDEKVSHDADRLANGNTLYAFGYNDGLEDAQAKEVTPDGELVWQWYAKDYFNKEPYVNLSRNGWTHTNAVERLENGNTLISPRNFDLLVEVNSEGSLVRTLGDSMLVDAHDPEFLSTGNILVSNQVRPHEALEFDPDTNKIVWRFVPPYPQIANSFSVSLADAKPVMMPIRDVDRLPNGNVLITGYPFIIEVTRDGEIVWQLQYTDMESVVEGRSGSNKGPSYGFYKAQRISVTQ
;
A
#
# COMPACT_ATOMS: atom_id res chain seq x y z
N MET A 1 -3.21 -22.88 13.25
CA MET A 1 -2.21 -21.84 12.94
C MET A 1 -0.98 -22.51 12.39
N VAL A 2 -0.47 -22.02 11.27
CA VAL A 2 0.85 -22.40 10.73
C VAL A 2 1.89 -21.98 11.76
N ARG A 3 2.81 -22.88 12.14
CA ARG A 3 3.90 -22.54 13.07
C ARG A 3 4.89 -21.63 12.35
N GLY A 4 5.25 -20.50 12.96
CA GLY A 4 6.30 -19.63 12.45
C GLY A 4 7.53 -19.61 13.35
N GLN A 5 8.48 -18.76 12.99
CA GLN A 5 9.63 -18.38 13.82
C GLN A 5 9.38 -17.02 14.45
N LYS A 6 9.74 -16.86 15.72
CA LYS A 6 9.67 -15.55 16.37
C LYS A 6 10.70 -14.61 15.74
N ASP A 7 10.27 -13.40 15.47
CA ASP A 7 11.13 -12.31 15.09
C ASP A 7 11.16 -11.30 16.24
N SER A 8 12.35 -10.86 16.66
CA SER A 8 12.49 -9.95 17.80
C SER A 8 12.12 -8.51 17.47
N ALA A 9 12.03 -8.16 16.18
CA ALA A 9 11.74 -6.80 15.75
C ALA A 9 10.24 -6.49 15.72
N ILE A 10 9.37 -7.51 15.72
CA ILE A 10 7.92 -7.34 15.64
C ILE A 10 7.21 -8.09 16.76
N GLU A 11 6.05 -7.59 17.16
CA GLU A 11 5.20 -8.23 18.16
C GLU A 11 3.72 -7.97 17.90
N VAL A 12 2.87 -8.88 18.38
CA VAL A 12 1.42 -8.70 18.42
C VAL A 12 1.01 -8.23 19.81
N THR A 13 0.49 -7.01 19.91
CA THR A 13 0.09 -6.39 21.19
C THR A 13 -1.42 -6.48 21.46
N VAL A 14 -2.22 -6.71 20.42
CA VAL A 14 -3.66 -6.93 20.51
C VAL A 14 -4.01 -8.16 19.69
N TYR A 15 -4.80 -9.07 20.28
CA TYR A 15 -5.35 -10.22 19.55
C TYR A 15 -6.66 -10.69 20.18
N ASN A 16 -7.76 -10.45 19.46
CA ASN A 16 -9.09 -10.94 19.79
C ASN A 16 -9.52 -11.98 18.74
N ALA A 17 -9.28 -13.25 19.06
CA ALA A 17 -9.53 -14.38 18.16
C ALA A 17 -11.00 -14.56 17.73
N GLU A 18 -11.96 -13.99 18.46
CA GLU A 18 -13.39 -14.11 18.16
C GLU A 18 -13.85 -13.11 17.08
N LYS A 19 -13.14 -11.98 16.94
CA LYS A 19 -13.55 -10.86 16.07
C LYS A 19 -12.64 -10.65 14.88
N VAL A 20 -11.38 -11.08 15.00
CA VAL A 20 -10.37 -10.94 13.95
C VAL A 20 -10.69 -11.84 12.76
N TRP A 21 -10.35 -11.40 11.55
CA TRP A 21 -10.37 -12.25 10.36
C TRP A 21 -9.15 -13.18 10.39
N PRO A 22 -9.32 -14.50 10.58
CA PRO A 22 -8.18 -15.39 10.74
C PRO A 22 -7.38 -15.52 9.43
N GLY A 23 -6.06 -15.61 9.54
CA GLY A 23 -5.19 -15.68 8.37
C GLY A 23 -3.71 -15.60 8.69
N THR A 24 -2.95 -15.26 7.66
CA THR A 24 -1.58 -14.75 7.74
C THR A 24 -1.54 -13.36 7.09
N THR A 25 -0.56 -12.53 7.43
CA THR A 25 -0.40 -11.20 6.82
C THR A 25 0.92 -11.16 6.08
N LEU A 26 0.88 -11.00 4.76
CA LEU A 26 2.04 -10.72 3.90
C LEU A 26 2.32 -9.22 3.93
N LEU A 27 3.58 -8.83 4.10
CA LEU A 27 3.96 -7.41 4.22
C LEU A 27 5.41 -7.16 3.83
N SER A 28 5.67 -5.96 3.34
CA SER A 28 7.02 -5.45 3.12
C SER A 28 7.63 -4.99 4.46
N ASP A 29 8.79 -5.53 4.84
CA ASP A 29 9.47 -5.21 6.09
C ASP A 29 10.88 -4.63 5.84
N HIS A 30 10.99 -3.31 6.02
CA HIS A 30 12.21 -2.55 5.70
C HIS A 30 12.89 -1.92 6.92
N HIS A 31 12.48 -2.26 8.14
CA HIS A 31 13.10 -1.71 9.36
C HIS A 31 14.60 -2.00 9.44
N HIS A 32 15.05 -3.14 8.90
CA HIS A 32 16.46 -3.48 8.73
C HIS A 32 16.95 -3.13 7.33
N VAL A 33 17.47 -1.91 7.17
CA VAL A 33 17.93 -1.36 5.88
C VAL A 33 19.01 -2.21 5.19
N GLY A 34 19.85 -2.94 5.95
CA GLY A 34 20.86 -3.84 5.37
C GLY A 34 20.32 -5.19 4.88
N SER A 35 19.08 -5.51 5.26
CA SER A 35 18.40 -6.78 4.95
C SER A 35 16.89 -6.56 4.75
N PRO A 36 16.48 -5.69 3.81
CA PRO A 36 15.07 -5.50 3.50
C PRO A 36 14.49 -6.83 3.02
N ARG A 37 13.24 -7.09 3.40
CA ARG A 37 12.60 -8.39 3.14
C ARG A 37 11.09 -8.23 2.99
N VAL A 38 10.49 -9.23 2.39
CA VAL A 38 9.04 -9.48 2.45
C VAL A 38 8.84 -10.61 3.44
N ILE A 39 7.88 -10.48 4.35
CA ILE A 39 7.56 -11.52 5.34
C ILE A 39 6.08 -11.82 5.35
N GLU A 40 5.75 -13.06 5.71
CA GLU A 40 4.40 -13.48 6.00
C GLU A 40 4.30 -13.93 7.46
N VAL A 41 3.45 -13.27 8.25
CA VAL A 41 3.31 -13.54 9.68
C VAL A 41 1.98 -14.20 10.00
N ASN A 42 1.96 -15.12 10.96
CA ASN A 42 0.71 -15.64 11.50
C ASN A 42 0.07 -14.66 12.51
N MET A 43 -1.12 -15.00 13.01
CA MET A 43 -1.86 -14.17 13.97
C MET A 43 -1.14 -13.87 15.29
N LEU A 44 -0.06 -14.59 15.60
CA LEU A 44 0.79 -14.38 16.79
C LEU A 44 2.05 -13.54 16.47
N GLY A 45 2.23 -13.09 15.23
CA GLY A 45 3.41 -12.34 14.78
C GLY A 45 4.62 -13.23 14.48
N GLU A 46 4.46 -14.54 14.39
CA GLU A 46 5.55 -15.44 14.00
C GLU A 46 5.69 -15.47 12.47
N VAL A 47 6.92 -15.32 11.98
CA VAL A 47 7.26 -15.37 10.55
C VAL A 47 7.11 -16.81 10.05
N THR A 48 6.16 -17.01 9.14
CA THR A 48 5.86 -18.31 8.51
C THR A 48 6.53 -18.49 7.15
N TRP A 49 6.81 -17.38 6.47
CA TRP A 49 7.58 -17.32 5.23
C TRP A 49 8.34 -16.00 5.17
N GLN A 50 9.49 -15.98 4.51
CA GLN A 50 10.24 -14.75 4.24
C GLN A 50 10.99 -14.84 2.92
N TYR A 51 11.16 -13.68 2.29
CA TYR A 51 12.04 -13.46 1.16
C TYR A 51 12.92 -12.24 1.45
N VAL A 52 14.22 -12.47 1.65
CA VAL A 52 15.20 -11.38 1.78
C VAL A 52 15.59 -10.93 0.39
N LEU A 53 15.48 -9.62 0.12
CA LEU A 53 15.80 -9.08 -1.19
C LEU A 53 17.25 -9.39 -1.57
N ALA A 54 17.44 -9.82 -2.82
CA ALA A 54 18.77 -10.00 -3.41
C ALA A 54 19.59 -8.70 -3.36
N GLU A 55 20.93 -8.80 -3.35
CA GLU A 55 21.81 -7.65 -3.15
C GLU A 55 21.53 -6.50 -4.13
N ASP A 56 21.34 -6.83 -5.41
CA ASP A 56 21.05 -5.84 -6.47
C ASP A 56 19.69 -5.13 -6.28
N PHE A 57 18.79 -5.74 -5.49
CA PHE A 57 17.44 -5.25 -5.23
C PHE A 57 17.30 -4.43 -3.95
N LYS A 58 18.27 -4.49 -3.02
CA LYS A 58 18.16 -3.83 -1.71
C LYS A 58 17.98 -2.31 -1.77
N GLN A 59 18.46 -1.67 -2.84
CA GLN A 59 18.36 -0.23 -3.05
C GLN A 59 16.96 0.23 -3.51
N TYR A 60 16.17 -0.67 -4.09
CA TYR A 60 14.88 -0.38 -4.70
C TYR A 60 13.75 -0.68 -3.72
N THR A 61 13.69 0.06 -2.62
CA THR A 61 12.66 -0.10 -1.58
C THR A 61 11.79 1.13 -1.42
N ASN A 62 12.11 2.25 -2.07
CA ASN A 62 11.55 3.59 -1.87
C ASN A 62 10.94 4.10 -3.18
N PRO A 63 9.71 4.66 -3.22
CA PRO A 63 8.86 5.17 -2.14
C PRO A 63 8.05 4.15 -1.34
N GLY A 64 8.05 2.88 -1.75
CA GLY A 64 7.40 1.79 -1.05
C GLY A 64 7.35 0.55 -1.92
N GLN A 65 7.33 -0.63 -1.31
CA GLN A 65 7.13 -1.87 -2.03
C GLN A 65 5.71 -2.34 -1.80
N ASP A 66 4.99 -2.52 -2.91
CA ASP A 66 3.77 -3.29 -2.93
C ASP A 66 4.09 -4.79 -3.05
N VAL A 67 3.28 -5.59 -2.36
CA VAL A 67 3.46 -7.04 -2.26
C VAL A 67 2.10 -7.74 -2.28
N GLU A 68 1.96 -8.70 -3.20
CA GLU A 68 0.72 -9.43 -3.40
C GLU A 68 0.99 -10.94 -3.47
N ARG A 69 0.24 -11.75 -2.72
CA ARG A 69 0.21 -13.20 -2.92
C ARG A 69 -0.77 -13.51 -4.06
N LEU A 70 -0.22 -14.06 -5.13
CA LEU A 70 -0.99 -14.47 -6.31
C LEU A 70 -1.73 -15.80 -6.08
N ALA A 71 -2.75 -16.07 -6.90
CA ALA A 71 -3.55 -17.29 -6.84
C ALA A 71 -2.76 -18.60 -7.08
N ASN A 72 -1.59 -18.51 -7.71
CA ASN A 72 -0.69 -19.65 -7.91
C ASN A 72 0.25 -19.90 -6.70
N GLY A 73 0.17 -19.08 -5.65
CA GLY A 73 1.01 -19.16 -4.45
C GLY A 73 2.31 -18.34 -4.54
N ASN A 74 2.65 -17.76 -5.70
CA ASN A 74 3.81 -16.89 -5.84
C ASN A 74 3.53 -15.49 -5.25
N THR A 75 4.59 -14.72 -5.01
CA THR A 75 4.49 -13.33 -4.54
C THR A 75 4.91 -12.37 -5.63
N LEU A 76 4.02 -11.45 -6.01
CA LEU A 76 4.36 -10.29 -6.83
C LEU A 76 4.94 -9.20 -5.93
N LEU A 77 5.98 -8.52 -6.41
CA LEU A 77 6.75 -7.55 -5.66
C LEU A 77 7.12 -6.38 -6.57
N VAL A 78 6.76 -5.17 -6.16
CA VAL A 78 7.23 -3.93 -6.78
C VAL A 78 8.65 -3.61 -6.32
N MET A 79 9.53 -3.37 -7.28
CA MET A 79 10.90 -2.87 -7.08
C MET A 79 10.98 -1.44 -7.63
N PRO A 80 10.70 -0.40 -6.82
CA PRO A 80 10.60 0.96 -7.32
C PRO A 80 11.88 1.43 -8.03
N GLY A 81 11.71 2.00 -9.22
CA GLY A 81 12.82 2.46 -10.05
C GLY A 81 13.55 1.35 -10.83
N GLU A 82 13.13 0.09 -10.70
CA GLU A 82 13.76 -1.06 -11.37
C GLU A 82 12.73 -1.90 -12.15
N GLY A 83 11.61 -2.27 -11.52
CA GLY A 83 10.60 -3.10 -12.17
C GLY A 83 9.68 -3.85 -11.20
N ILE A 84 9.16 -4.98 -11.66
CA ILE A 84 8.27 -5.88 -10.93
C ILE A 84 8.83 -7.29 -11.04
N VAL A 85 8.82 -8.04 -9.94
CA VAL A 85 9.25 -9.44 -9.92
C VAL A 85 8.17 -10.32 -9.30
N GLU A 86 8.06 -11.54 -9.79
CA GLU A 86 7.27 -12.61 -9.17
C GLU A 86 8.22 -13.65 -8.61
N VAL A 87 8.11 -13.95 -7.32
CA VAL A 87 8.93 -14.94 -6.62
C VAL A 87 8.10 -16.14 -6.21
N SER A 88 8.65 -17.33 -6.39
CA SER A 88 8.06 -18.58 -5.89
C SER A 88 8.12 -18.67 -4.37
N SER A 89 7.40 -19.65 -3.80
CA SER A 89 7.50 -19.99 -2.37
C SER A 89 8.93 -20.34 -1.91
N GLU A 90 9.77 -20.83 -2.83
CA GLU A 90 11.16 -21.18 -2.61
C GLU A 90 12.10 -19.96 -2.69
N GLY A 91 11.60 -18.81 -3.14
CA GLY A 91 12.36 -17.57 -3.29
C GLY A 91 13.04 -17.39 -4.65
N ASP A 92 12.77 -18.27 -5.62
CA ASP A 92 13.25 -18.11 -6.99
C ASP A 92 12.40 -17.07 -7.74
N VAL A 93 13.04 -16.15 -8.47
CA VAL A 93 12.36 -15.24 -9.41
C VAL A 93 11.88 -16.07 -10.61
N VAL A 94 10.56 -16.14 -10.81
CA VAL A 94 9.91 -16.94 -11.86
C VAL A 94 9.33 -16.10 -12.99
N TRP A 95 9.14 -14.80 -12.75
CA TRP A 95 8.76 -13.83 -13.77
C TRP A 95 9.30 -12.45 -13.39
N SER A 96 9.56 -11.61 -14.38
CA SER A 96 9.93 -10.22 -14.16
C SER A 96 9.55 -9.32 -15.32
N HIS A 97 9.32 -8.04 -14.99
CA HIS A 97 9.17 -6.94 -15.94
C HIS A 97 10.03 -5.78 -15.47
N MET A 98 11.09 -5.45 -16.23
CA MET A 98 12.03 -4.39 -15.88
C MET A 98 11.65 -3.10 -16.58
N ASP A 99 11.32 -2.08 -15.79
CA ASP A 99 10.94 -0.74 -16.23
C ASP A 99 11.23 0.22 -15.08
N GLU A 100 12.18 1.14 -15.30
CA GLU A 100 12.56 2.17 -14.31
C GLU A 100 11.37 3.08 -13.94
N LYS A 101 10.29 3.05 -14.73
CA LYS A 101 9.03 3.74 -14.47
C LYS A 101 8.00 2.85 -13.78
N VAL A 102 8.44 2.02 -12.85
CA VAL A 102 7.61 1.33 -11.85
C VAL A 102 7.92 1.93 -10.48
N SER A 103 6.93 2.16 -9.61
CA SER A 103 7.24 2.84 -8.33
C SER A 103 6.44 2.49 -7.08
N HIS A 104 5.12 2.35 -7.12
CA HIS A 104 4.33 2.28 -5.89
C HIS A 104 3.44 1.05 -5.80
N ASP A 105 2.97 0.55 -6.94
CA ASP A 105 1.82 -0.33 -6.99
C ASP A 105 1.83 -1.16 -8.27
N ALA A 106 1.48 -2.44 -8.15
CA ALA A 106 1.29 -3.32 -9.30
C ALA A 106 0.40 -4.52 -8.99
N ASP A 107 -0.61 -4.71 -9.84
CA ASP A 107 -1.59 -5.79 -9.72
C ASP A 107 -1.47 -6.79 -10.87
N ARG A 108 -1.56 -8.08 -10.54
CA ARG A 108 -1.81 -9.11 -11.56
C ARG A 108 -3.31 -9.16 -11.89
N LEU A 109 -3.65 -8.85 -13.13
CA LEU A 109 -5.03 -8.90 -13.62
C LEU A 109 -5.47 -10.34 -13.93
N ALA A 110 -6.79 -10.57 -13.93
CA ALA A 110 -7.40 -11.87 -14.20
C ALA A 110 -7.08 -12.44 -15.61
N ASN A 111 -6.73 -11.59 -16.57
CA ASN A 111 -6.30 -11.99 -17.92
C ASN A 111 -4.81 -12.37 -17.99
N GLY A 112 -4.08 -12.27 -16.88
CA GLY A 112 -2.64 -12.53 -16.76
C GLY A 112 -1.74 -11.31 -16.98
N ASN A 113 -2.29 -10.18 -17.45
CA ASN A 113 -1.54 -8.94 -17.60
C ASN A 113 -1.18 -8.33 -16.24
N THR A 114 -0.19 -7.45 -16.22
CA THR A 114 0.20 -6.70 -15.02
C THR A 114 -0.10 -5.22 -15.23
N LEU A 115 -0.91 -4.64 -14.36
CA LEU A 115 -1.21 -3.20 -14.28
C LEU A 115 -0.29 -2.57 -13.23
N TYR A 116 0.31 -1.42 -13.50
CA TYR A 116 1.22 -0.79 -12.54
C TYR A 116 1.26 0.74 -12.62
N ALA A 117 1.67 1.34 -11.50
CA ALA A 117 1.73 2.78 -11.30
C ALA A 117 3.15 3.37 -11.41
N PHE A 118 3.24 4.55 -12.02
CA PHE A 118 4.42 5.40 -12.01
C PHE A 118 4.12 6.78 -11.42
N GLY A 119 4.72 7.06 -10.27
CA GLY A 119 4.60 8.35 -9.60
C GLY A 119 5.90 8.89 -9.02
N TYR A 120 6.91 8.06 -8.76
CA TYR A 120 8.15 8.56 -8.20
C TYR A 120 8.96 9.32 -9.26
N ASN A 121 9.09 10.63 -9.08
CA ASN A 121 9.70 11.57 -10.03
C ASN A 121 9.02 11.58 -11.41
N ASP A 122 7.72 11.27 -11.48
CA ASP A 122 6.97 11.35 -12.73
C ASP A 122 6.84 12.80 -13.23
N GLY A 123 6.75 12.98 -14.54
CA GLY A 123 6.55 14.27 -15.19
C GLY A 123 5.37 14.28 -16.17
N LEU A 124 5.17 15.45 -16.80
CA LEU A 124 4.09 15.67 -17.77
C LEU A 124 4.07 14.65 -18.92
N GLU A 125 5.24 14.22 -19.38
CA GLU A 125 5.37 13.33 -20.54
C GLU A 125 5.38 11.84 -20.18
N ASP A 126 5.29 11.52 -18.89
CA ASP A 126 5.25 10.14 -18.42
C ASP A 126 3.83 9.59 -18.39
N ALA A 127 3.69 8.29 -18.67
CA ALA A 127 2.47 7.56 -18.39
C ALA A 127 2.44 7.22 -16.90
N GLN A 128 1.36 7.61 -16.22
CA GLN A 128 1.18 7.40 -14.78
C GLN A 128 0.67 5.99 -14.44
N ALA A 129 0.02 5.34 -15.39
CA ALA A 129 -0.45 3.97 -15.28
C ALA A 129 -0.17 3.23 -16.59
N LYS A 130 0.25 1.97 -16.50
CA LYS A 130 0.59 1.11 -17.64
C LYS A 130 0.11 -0.31 -17.40
N GLU A 131 -0.28 -0.99 -18.47
CA GLU A 131 -0.63 -2.41 -18.46
C GLU A 131 0.23 -3.15 -19.48
N VAL A 132 0.82 -4.27 -19.06
CA VAL A 132 1.68 -5.12 -19.90
C VAL A 132 1.20 -6.57 -19.92
N THR A 133 1.43 -7.27 -21.02
CA THR A 133 1.19 -8.71 -21.12
C THR A 133 2.15 -9.51 -20.23
N PRO A 134 1.93 -10.82 -20.01
CA PRO A 134 2.92 -11.69 -19.39
C PRO A 134 4.30 -11.66 -20.06
N ASP A 135 4.37 -11.37 -21.36
CA ASP A 135 5.62 -11.25 -22.12
C ASP A 135 6.24 -9.84 -22.03
N GLY A 136 5.62 -8.92 -21.28
CA GLY A 136 6.08 -7.55 -21.07
C GLY A 136 5.70 -6.57 -22.19
N GLU A 137 4.80 -6.94 -23.10
CA GLU A 137 4.35 -6.05 -24.17
C GLU A 137 3.34 -5.02 -23.60
N LEU A 138 3.57 -3.73 -23.84
CA LEU A 138 2.66 -2.66 -23.44
C LEU A 138 1.34 -2.76 -24.22
N VAL A 139 0.22 -2.87 -23.51
CA VAL A 139 -1.14 -2.94 -24.10
C VAL A 139 -2.03 -1.76 -23.77
N TRP A 140 -1.72 -1.03 -22.68
CA TRP A 140 -2.47 0.16 -22.30
C TRP A 140 -1.59 1.11 -21.49
N GLN A 141 -1.88 2.41 -21.59
CA GLN A 141 -1.24 3.45 -20.79
C GLN A 141 -2.16 4.64 -20.62
N TRP A 142 -1.99 5.38 -19.52
CA TRP A 142 -2.71 6.62 -19.26
C TRP A 142 -1.77 7.77 -18.91
N TYR A 143 -2.08 8.93 -19.49
CA TYR A 143 -1.32 10.17 -19.33
C TYR A 143 -2.18 11.22 -18.65
N ALA A 144 -1.78 11.66 -17.45
CA ALA A 144 -2.51 12.69 -16.72
C ALA A 144 -2.54 14.03 -17.46
N LYS A 145 -1.52 14.33 -18.30
CA LYS A 145 -1.43 15.60 -19.05
C LYS A 145 -2.60 15.87 -19.96
N ASP A 146 -3.27 14.84 -20.47
CA ASP A 146 -4.39 15.01 -21.40
C ASP A 146 -5.59 15.69 -20.73
N TYR A 147 -5.68 15.63 -19.40
CA TYR A 147 -6.79 16.17 -18.62
C TYR A 147 -6.35 17.22 -17.59
N PHE A 148 -5.13 17.10 -17.07
CA PHE A 148 -4.63 17.84 -15.90
C PHE A 148 -3.44 18.75 -16.18
N ASN A 149 -2.97 18.90 -17.44
CA ASN A 149 -1.97 19.92 -17.79
C ASN A 149 -2.57 21.34 -17.82
N LYS A 150 -3.11 21.78 -16.68
CA LYS A 150 -3.78 23.07 -16.45
C LYS A 150 -3.76 23.40 -14.96
N GLU A 151 -4.01 24.66 -14.61
CA GLU A 151 -4.22 25.04 -13.20
C GLU A 151 -5.43 24.32 -12.59
N PRO A 152 -5.41 23.93 -11.30
CA PRO A 152 -4.31 24.13 -10.34
C PRO A 152 -3.18 23.08 -10.39
N TYR A 153 -3.26 22.10 -11.30
CA TYR A 153 -2.44 20.88 -11.25
C TYR A 153 -1.07 20.99 -11.94
N VAL A 154 -0.96 21.81 -12.98
CA VAL A 154 0.23 21.89 -13.86
C VAL A 154 1.54 22.21 -13.11
N ASN A 155 1.46 22.98 -12.02
CA ASN A 155 2.63 23.44 -11.27
C ASN A 155 2.87 22.65 -9.97
N LEU A 156 2.12 21.57 -9.73
CA LEU A 156 2.33 20.72 -8.56
C LEU A 156 3.58 19.86 -8.76
N SER A 157 4.44 19.76 -7.74
CA SER A 157 5.53 18.79 -7.77
C SER A 157 5.95 18.43 -6.35
N ARG A 158 5.65 17.19 -5.94
CA ARG A 158 6.07 16.61 -4.66
C ARG A 158 6.54 15.18 -4.92
N ASN A 159 7.84 15.01 -5.17
CA ASN A 159 8.48 13.76 -5.60
C ASN A 159 7.89 13.19 -6.91
N GLY A 160 7.52 14.08 -7.85
CA GLY A 160 6.75 13.74 -9.04
C GLY A 160 5.66 14.78 -9.29
N TRP A 161 5.16 14.88 -10.52
CA TRP A 161 4.07 15.75 -10.91
C TRP A 161 2.76 15.26 -10.30
N THR A 162 2.31 14.07 -10.69
CA THR A 162 1.10 13.44 -10.11
C THR A 162 1.41 12.71 -8.83
N HIS A 163 2.62 12.14 -8.73
CA HIS A 163 2.97 11.16 -7.71
C HIS A 163 1.94 10.04 -7.60
N THR A 164 1.53 9.48 -8.75
CA THR A 164 0.56 8.39 -8.82
C THR A 164 1.04 7.19 -8.01
N ASN A 165 0.24 6.78 -7.02
CA ASN A 165 0.66 5.83 -6.01
C ASN A 165 -0.20 4.56 -5.92
N ALA A 166 -1.30 4.49 -6.67
CA ALA A 166 -2.15 3.31 -6.76
C ALA A 166 -2.93 3.26 -8.08
N VAL A 167 -3.19 2.05 -8.57
CA VAL A 167 -3.96 1.72 -9.76
C VAL A 167 -4.77 0.44 -9.49
N GLU A 168 -6.05 0.43 -9.83
CA GLU A 168 -6.91 -0.76 -9.64
C GLU A 168 -7.78 -0.95 -10.89
N ARG A 169 -7.85 -2.18 -11.42
CA ARG A 169 -8.81 -2.52 -12.48
C ARG A 169 -10.17 -2.86 -11.87
N LEU A 170 -11.17 -2.05 -12.16
CA LEU A 170 -12.54 -2.23 -11.71
C LEU A 170 -13.26 -3.34 -12.49
N GLU A 171 -14.30 -3.92 -11.89
CA GLU A 171 -15.14 -4.98 -12.50
C GLU A 171 -15.77 -4.55 -13.84
N ASN A 172 -16.05 -3.25 -14.02
CA ASN A 172 -16.61 -2.70 -15.26
C ASN A 172 -15.56 -2.53 -16.38
N GLY A 173 -14.28 -2.85 -16.12
CA GLY A 173 -13.17 -2.73 -17.05
C GLY A 173 -12.46 -1.37 -17.04
N ASN A 174 -12.98 -0.39 -16.30
CA ASN A 174 -12.31 0.90 -16.05
C ASN A 174 -11.17 0.73 -15.04
N THR A 175 -10.26 1.69 -15.02
CA THR A 175 -9.14 1.76 -14.08
C THR A 175 -9.35 2.91 -13.11
N LEU A 176 -9.32 2.64 -11.82
CA LEU A 176 -9.20 3.64 -10.76
C LEU A 176 -7.72 3.99 -10.59
N ILE A 177 -7.38 5.27 -10.52
CA ILE A 177 -6.00 5.74 -10.40
C ILE A 177 -5.94 6.82 -9.33
N SER A 178 -4.90 6.79 -8.50
CA SER A 178 -4.66 7.74 -7.40
C SER A 178 -3.48 8.68 -7.70
N PRO A 179 -3.70 9.82 -8.39
CA PRO A 179 -2.69 10.87 -8.55
C PRO A 179 -2.56 11.68 -7.26
N ARG A 180 -1.82 11.15 -6.27
CA ARG A 180 -1.73 11.68 -4.90
C ARG A 180 -1.62 13.20 -4.81
N ASN A 181 -0.76 13.81 -5.62
CA ASN A 181 -0.51 15.25 -5.54
C ASN A 181 -1.72 16.11 -5.91
N PHE A 182 -2.70 15.54 -6.62
CA PHE A 182 -3.90 16.22 -7.08
C PHE A 182 -5.05 16.16 -6.08
N ASP A 183 -4.88 15.44 -4.95
CA ASP A 183 -5.86 15.35 -3.86
C ASP A 183 -7.25 14.86 -4.35
N LEU A 184 -7.25 13.93 -5.30
CA LEU A 184 -8.42 13.31 -5.92
C LEU A 184 -8.07 11.91 -6.44
N LEU A 185 -9.09 11.13 -6.78
CA LEU A 185 -8.96 9.91 -7.59
C LEU A 185 -9.55 10.13 -8.98
N VAL A 186 -9.14 9.32 -9.95
CA VAL A 186 -9.72 9.33 -11.29
C VAL A 186 -10.18 7.94 -11.71
N GLU A 187 -11.34 7.89 -12.37
CA GLU A 187 -11.80 6.68 -13.07
C GLU A 187 -11.60 6.90 -14.58
N VAL A 188 -10.93 5.95 -15.23
CA VAL A 188 -10.53 6.03 -16.64
C VAL A 188 -11.03 4.78 -17.35
N ASN A 189 -11.59 4.91 -18.55
CA ASN A 189 -12.07 3.75 -19.31
C ASN A 189 -10.94 3.00 -20.06
N SER A 190 -11.28 1.89 -20.70
CA SER A 190 -10.34 1.06 -21.49
C SER A 190 -9.66 1.81 -22.63
N GLU A 191 -10.26 2.88 -23.15
CA GLU A 191 -9.66 3.73 -24.19
C GLU A 191 -8.70 4.79 -23.62
N GLY A 192 -8.52 4.84 -22.30
CA GLY A 192 -7.70 5.85 -21.64
C GLY A 192 -8.41 7.19 -21.42
N SER A 193 -9.73 7.25 -21.64
CA SER A 193 -10.51 8.46 -21.46
C SER A 193 -10.96 8.65 -20.01
N LEU A 194 -10.77 9.85 -19.46
CA LEU A 194 -11.28 10.21 -18.15
C LEU A 194 -12.81 10.13 -18.12
N VAL A 195 -13.35 9.27 -17.25
CA VAL A 195 -14.79 9.12 -17.00
C VAL A 195 -15.24 10.18 -15.98
N ARG A 196 -14.53 10.28 -14.86
CA ARG A 196 -14.82 11.23 -13.77
C ARG A 196 -13.64 11.38 -12.79
N THR A 197 -13.67 12.46 -12.02
CA THR A 197 -12.89 12.61 -10.78
C THR A 197 -13.74 12.21 -9.59
N LEU A 198 -13.10 11.76 -8.50
CA LEU A 198 -13.73 11.21 -7.31
C LEU A 198 -13.05 11.76 -6.05
N GLY A 199 -13.83 12.01 -5.00
CA GLY A 199 -13.29 12.46 -3.72
C GLY A 199 -12.74 13.90 -3.71
N ASP A 200 -13.03 14.69 -4.75
CA ASP A 200 -12.62 16.09 -4.85
C ASP A 200 -12.93 16.87 -3.56
N SER A 201 -11.97 17.65 -3.08
CA SER A 201 -12.05 18.47 -1.85
C SER A 201 -12.19 17.71 -0.52
N MET A 202 -12.32 16.38 -0.55
CA MET A 202 -12.41 15.52 0.63
C MET A 202 -11.11 14.78 0.90
N LEU A 203 -10.42 14.38 -0.17
CA LEU A 203 -9.15 13.66 -0.08
C LEU A 203 -7.97 14.62 0.05
N VAL A 204 -6.96 14.19 0.80
CA VAL A 204 -5.67 14.88 0.95
C VAL A 204 -4.58 13.82 0.95
N ASP A 205 -3.65 13.92 -0.01
CA ASP A 205 -2.56 12.96 -0.21
C ASP A 205 -3.07 11.51 -0.08
N ALA A 206 -4.13 11.14 -0.83
CA ALA A 206 -4.74 9.81 -0.77
C ALA A 206 -3.77 8.68 -1.15
N HIS A 207 -3.88 7.52 -0.51
CA HIS A 207 -3.11 6.31 -0.82
C HIS A 207 -4.03 5.09 -0.82
N ASP A 208 -3.73 4.10 -1.65
CA ASP A 208 -4.43 2.81 -1.78
C ASP A 208 -5.95 2.93 -1.65
N PRO A 209 -6.61 3.57 -2.62
CA PRO A 209 -8.05 3.44 -2.71
C PRO A 209 -8.41 2.02 -3.18
N GLU A 210 -9.34 1.40 -2.48
CA GLU A 210 -9.96 0.12 -2.85
C GLU A 210 -11.42 0.38 -3.25
N PHE A 211 -11.81 -0.04 -4.46
CA PHE A 211 -13.21 0.01 -4.89
C PHE A 211 -13.97 -1.23 -4.38
N LEU A 212 -14.81 -1.01 -3.37
CA LEU A 212 -15.50 -2.10 -2.70
C LEU A 212 -16.66 -2.65 -3.53
N SER A 213 -16.99 -3.92 -3.32
CA SER A 213 -18.18 -4.57 -3.90
C SER A 213 -19.51 -3.93 -3.50
N THR A 214 -19.51 -3.05 -2.49
CA THR A 214 -20.68 -2.24 -2.10
C THR A 214 -20.90 -1.03 -3.02
N GLY A 215 -19.94 -0.71 -3.90
CA GLY A 215 -19.92 0.49 -4.71
C GLY A 215 -19.26 1.71 -4.03
N ASN A 216 -18.77 1.54 -2.80
CA ASN A 216 -18.04 2.59 -2.06
C ASN A 216 -16.54 2.50 -2.35
N ILE A 217 -15.80 3.57 -2.04
CA ILE A 217 -14.34 3.56 -2.02
C ILE A 217 -13.86 3.61 -0.58
N LEU A 218 -12.96 2.71 -0.21
CA LEU A 218 -12.16 2.77 1.02
C LEU A 218 -10.79 3.35 0.66
N VAL A 219 -10.25 4.27 1.44
CA VAL A 219 -8.98 4.95 1.11
C VAL A 219 -8.24 5.43 2.35
N SER A 220 -6.90 5.39 2.29
CA SER A 220 -6.03 6.03 3.29
C SER A 220 -5.98 7.53 2.99
N ASN A 221 -6.59 8.34 3.86
CA ASN A 221 -6.69 9.78 3.69
C ASN A 221 -5.72 10.50 4.65
N GLN A 222 -4.76 11.26 4.12
CA GLN A 222 -3.71 11.92 4.91
C GLN A 222 -4.08 13.35 5.34
N VAL A 223 -5.38 13.61 5.56
CA VAL A 223 -5.83 14.75 6.39
C VAL A 223 -5.16 14.68 7.77
N ARG A 224 -5.18 15.75 8.58
CA ARG A 224 -4.54 15.73 9.90
C ARG A 224 -5.59 15.79 11.01
N PRO A 225 -5.72 14.74 11.86
CA PRO A 225 -4.98 13.46 11.85
C PRO A 225 -5.35 12.54 10.68
N HIS A 226 -4.42 11.67 10.24
CA HIS A 226 -4.67 10.79 9.09
C HIS A 226 -5.74 9.74 9.47
N GLU A 227 -6.49 9.27 8.49
CA GLU A 227 -7.67 8.43 8.72
C GLU A 227 -7.89 7.42 7.59
N ALA A 228 -8.46 6.27 7.93
CA ALA A 228 -9.10 5.41 6.95
C ALA A 228 -10.51 5.96 6.69
N LEU A 229 -10.86 6.14 5.41
CA LEU A 229 -12.11 6.78 4.99
C LEU A 229 -12.85 5.87 4.01
N GLU A 230 -14.12 5.59 4.27
CA GLU A 230 -15.01 4.95 3.29
C GLU A 230 -16.09 5.95 2.87
N PHE A 231 -16.25 6.15 1.56
CA PHE A 231 -17.24 7.08 1.02
C PHE A 231 -17.94 6.52 -0.21
N ASP A 232 -19.15 7.02 -0.45
CA ASP A 232 -19.91 6.79 -1.68
C ASP A 232 -19.35 7.74 -2.77
N PRO A 233 -18.78 7.20 -3.87
CA PRO A 233 -18.16 8.00 -4.92
C PRO A 233 -19.15 8.80 -5.78
N ASP A 234 -20.43 8.45 -5.78
CA ASP A 234 -21.45 9.19 -6.55
C ASP A 234 -21.95 10.42 -5.80
N THR A 235 -21.94 10.36 -4.46
CA THR A 235 -22.51 11.41 -3.60
C THR A 235 -21.48 12.14 -2.73
N ASN A 236 -20.23 11.67 -2.70
CA ASN A 236 -19.17 12.07 -1.75
C ASN A 236 -19.61 11.94 -0.28
N LYS A 237 -20.61 11.11 0.01
CA LYS A 237 -21.07 10.89 1.38
C LYS A 237 -20.13 9.95 2.09
N ILE A 238 -19.54 10.41 3.19
CA ILE A 238 -18.76 9.58 4.10
C ILE A 238 -19.69 8.53 4.74
N VAL A 239 -19.37 7.25 4.54
CA VAL A 239 -20.10 6.09 5.06
C VAL A 239 -19.46 5.57 6.34
N TRP A 240 -18.12 5.64 6.42
CA TRP A 240 -17.36 5.25 7.60
C TRP A 240 -16.04 6.00 7.65
N ARG A 241 -15.51 6.16 8.87
CA ARG A 241 -14.20 6.76 9.09
C ARG A 241 -13.57 6.12 10.32
N PHE A 242 -12.26 6.01 10.32
CA PHE A 242 -11.50 5.63 11.50
C PHE A 242 -10.18 6.38 11.54
N VAL A 243 -10.01 7.16 12.60
CA VAL A 243 -8.73 7.79 12.94
C VAL A 243 -8.03 6.84 13.90
N PRO A 244 -6.86 6.25 13.55
CA PRO A 244 -6.11 5.44 14.49
C PRO A 244 -5.90 6.19 15.82
N PRO A 245 -5.99 5.50 16.96
CA PRO A 245 -5.76 6.11 18.28
C PRO A 245 -4.26 6.37 18.48
N TYR A 246 -3.70 7.30 17.70
CA TYR A 246 -2.26 7.57 17.62
C TYR A 246 -1.59 7.82 18.98
N PRO A 247 -2.21 8.56 19.94
CA PRO A 247 -1.63 8.67 21.28
C PRO A 247 -1.51 7.32 22.00
N GLN A 248 -2.53 6.46 21.89
CA GLN A 248 -2.53 5.12 22.51
C GLN A 248 -1.51 4.20 21.84
N ILE A 249 -1.43 4.23 20.51
CA ILE A 249 -0.42 3.48 19.76
C ILE A 249 0.98 4.00 20.11
N ALA A 250 1.24 5.31 20.14
CA ALA A 250 2.54 5.83 20.57
C ALA A 250 2.93 5.36 21.99
N ASN A 251 1.95 5.30 22.91
CA ASN A 251 2.18 4.78 24.25
C ASN A 251 2.53 3.28 24.27
N SER A 252 2.08 2.46 23.30
CA SER A 252 2.50 1.05 23.22
C SER A 252 3.98 0.88 22.88
N PHE A 253 4.61 1.92 22.32
CA PHE A 253 6.06 2.00 22.12
C PHE A 253 6.79 2.77 23.23
N SER A 254 6.10 3.20 24.30
CA SER A 254 6.66 4.05 25.35
C SER A 254 7.23 5.39 24.86
N VAL A 255 6.71 5.94 23.76
CA VAL A 255 7.09 7.25 23.22
C VAL A 255 5.93 8.24 23.24
N SER A 256 6.24 9.54 23.22
CA SER A 256 5.21 10.55 23.05
C SER A 256 4.79 10.67 21.57
N LEU A 257 3.51 10.94 21.31
CA LEU A 257 3.06 11.23 19.94
C LEU A 257 3.76 12.45 19.37
N ALA A 258 4.18 13.43 20.18
CA ALA A 258 4.85 14.62 19.66
C ALA A 258 6.20 14.27 19.01
N ASP A 259 6.94 13.35 19.62
CA ASP A 259 8.27 12.92 19.16
C ASP A 259 8.16 11.94 17.97
N ALA A 260 7.17 11.04 18.01
CA ALA A 260 6.97 10.02 16.98
C ALA A 260 6.04 10.43 15.83
N LYS A 261 5.37 11.60 15.93
CA LYS A 261 4.39 12.11 14.95
C LYS A 261 4.75 11.86 13.50
N PRO A 262 6.00 12.13 13.06
CA PRO A 262 6.33 12.07 11.66
C PRO A 262 6.19 10.65 11.08
N VAL A 263 6.51 9.62 11.86
CA VAL A 263 6.47 8.20 11.47
C VAL A 263 5.20 7.49 11.96
N MET A 264 4.57 8.00 13.01
CA MET A 264 3.36 7.41 13.60
C MET A 264 2.09 7.71 12.81
N MET A 265 1.97 8.91 12.23
CA MET A 265 0.73 9.34 11.57
C MET A 265 0.51 8.78 10.16
N PRO A 266 1.53 8.63 9.29
CA PRO A 266 1.32 8.08 7.96
C PRO A 266 0.78 6.66 8.02
N ILE A 267 -0.50 6.51 7.67
CA ILE A 267 -1.04 5.27 7.14
C ILE A 267 -0.92 5.30 5.62
N ARG A 268 -0.65 4.14 5.04
CA ARG A 268 -0.25 3.97 3.65
C ARG A 268 -1.21 3.12 2.86
N ASP A 269 -1.90 2.22 3.53
CA ASP A 269 -2.72 1.19 2.91
C ASP A 269 -3.88 0.81 3.83
N VAL A 270 -5.03 0.52 3.22
CA VAL A 270 -6.29 0.15 3.89
C VAL A 270 -7.09 -0.86 3.07
N ASP A 271 -7.33 -2.03 3.63
CA ASP A 271 -8.07 -3.11 2.95
C ASP A 271 -9.32 -3.51 3.69
N ARG A 272 -10.39 -3.77 2.94
CA ARG A 272 -11.59 -4.42 3.46
C ARG A 272 -11.37 -5.93 3.59
N LEU A 273 -11.53 -6.44 4.81
CA LEU A 273 -11.48 -7.88 5.08
C LEU A 273 -12.85 -8.55 4.87
N PRO A 274 -12.90 -9.87 4.56
CA PRO A 274 -14.15 -10.60 4.28
C PRO A 274 -15.19 -10.60 5.41
N ASN A 275 -14.77 -10.48 6.68
CA ASN A 275 -15.70 -10.34 7.82
C ASN A 275 -16.23 -8.90 7.99
N GLY A 276 -15.84 -7.97 7.11
CA GLY A 276 -16.20 -6.57 7.15
C GLY A 276 -15.26 -5.70 7.97
N ASN A 277 -14.24 -6.27 8.65
CA ASN A 277 -13.21 -5.48 9.31
C ASN A 277 -12.35 -4.74 8.27
N VAL A 278 -11.54 -3.80 8.73
CA VAL A 278 -10.59 -3.05 7.90
C VAL A 278 -9.19 -3.30 8.43
N LEU A 279 -8.27 -3.69 7.56
CA LEU A 279 -6.84 -3.72 7.84
C LEU A 279 -6.27 -2.33 7.52
N ILE A 280 -5.40 -1.80 8.37
CA ILE A 280 -4.79 -0.48 8.20
C ILE A 280 -3.30 -0.61 8.45
N THR A 281 -2.50 -0.22 7.45
CA THR A 281 -1.03 -0.27 7.52
C THR A 281 -0.47 1.12 7.72
N GLY A 282 0.18 1.34 8.87
CA GLY A 282 1.04 2.49 9.13
C GLY A 282 2.51 2.08 9.11
N TYR A 283 3.44 3.04 9.22
CA TYR A 283 4.86 2.67 9.23
C TYR A 283 5.23 1.73 10.39
N PRO A 284 4.87 2.01 11.66
CA PRO A 284 5.35 1.17 12.75
C PRO A 284 4.33 0.12 13.20
N PHE A 285 3.13 0.12 12.63
CA PHE A 285 2.02 -0.74 13.05
C PHE A 285 1.15 -1.19 11.88
N ILE A 286 0.51 -2.34 12.04
CA ILE A 286 -0.62 -2.79 11.23
C ILE A 286 -1.73 -3.14 12.21
N ILE A 287 -2.93 -2.62 11.98
CA ILE A 287 -4.10 -2.88 12.84
C ILE A 287 -5.25 -3.44 12.03
N GLU A 288 -5.99 -4.36 12.63
CA GLU A 288 -7.30 -4.76 12.15
C GLU A 288 -8.37 -4.13 13.05
N VAL A 289 -9.29 -3.40 12.44
CA VAL A 289 -10.36 -2.67 13.12
C VAL A 289 -11.73 -3.13 12.66
N THR A 290 -12.62 -3.34 13.62
CA THR A 290 -14.03 -3.61 13.38
C THR A 290 -14.77 -2.37 12.86
N ARG A 291 -15.97 -2.56 12.31
CA ARG A 291 -16.78 -1.44 11.79
C ARG A 291 -17.25 -0.46 12.87
N ASP A 292 -17.32 -0.88 14.12
CA ASP A 292 -17.61 -0.05 15.29
C ASP A 292 -16.34 0.58 15.93
N GLY A 293 -15.15 0.31 15.39
CA GLY A 293 -13.91 1.00 15.76
C GLY A 293 -13.07 0.31 16.84
N GLU A 294 -13.37 -0.94 17.20
CA GLU A 294 -12.52 -1.74 18.08
C GLU A 294 -11.33 -2.32 17.28
N ILE A 295 -10.11 -2.06 17.75
CA ILE A 295 -8.90 -2.73 17.28
C ILE A 295 -8.90 -4.15 17.85
N VAL A 296 -8.95 -5.14 16.96
CA VAL A 296 -9.04 -6.57 17.32
C VAL A 296 -7.75 -7.34 17.03
N TRP A 297 -6.84 -6.74 16.27
CA TRP A 297 -5.48 -7.24 16.09
C TRP A 297 -4.53 -6.08 15.85
N GLN A 298 -3.32 -6.14 16.41
CA GLN A 298 -2.27 -5.16 16.20
C GLN A 298 -0.92 -5.87 16.13
N LEU A 299 -0.25 -5.75 14.98
CA LEU A 299 1.17 -6.02 14.82
C LEU A 299 1.92 -4.69 14.88
N GLN A 300 3.05 -4.66 15.56
CA GLN A 300 3.90 -3.47 15.61
C GLN A 300 5.38 -3.85 15.67
N TYR A 301 6.27 -2.89 15.41
CA TYR A 301 7.66 -3.06 15.80
C TYR A 301 7.83 -3.06 17.33
N THR A 302 8.86 -3.72 17.83
CA THR A 302 9.18 -3.75 19.27
C THR A 302 9.97 -2.51 19.72
N ASP A 303 10.60 -1.81 18.77
CA ASP A 303 11.40 -0.62 19.03
C ASP A 303 11.02 0.52 18.06
N MET A 304 10.76 1.70 18.62
CA MET A 304 10.45 2.91 17.88
C MET A 304 11.68 3.82 17.67
N GLU A 305 12.73 3.68 18.49
CA GLU A 305 13.96 4.47 18.37
C GLU A 305 14.61 4.21 17.01
N SER A 306 14.77 2.94 16.61
CA SER A 306 15.25 2.56 15.28
C SER A 306 14.42 3.15 14.12
N VAL A 307 13.09 3.20 14.27
CA VAL A 307 12.18 3.79 13.27
C VAL A 307 12.35 5.31 13.17
N VAL A 308 12.55 5.99 14.30
CA VAL A 308 12.69 7.46 14.38
C VAL A 308 14.11 7.91 13.99
N GLU A 309 15.16 7.24 14.43
CA GLU A 309 16.55 7.53 14.06
C GLU A 309 16.79 7.34 12.56
N GLY A 310 16.18 6.32 11.95
CA GLY A 310 16.22 6.11 10.51
C GLY A 310 15.80 7.37 9.73
N ARG A 311 14.86 8.15 10.26
CA ARG A 311 14.33 9.37 9.63
C ARG A 311 15.23 10.60 9.73
N SER A 312 16.03 10.71 10.78
CA SER A 312 16.94 11.86 10.97
C SER A 312 18.26 11.69 10.21
N GLY A 313 18.58 10.46 9.78
CA GLY A 313 19.74 10.12 8.96
C GLY A 313 19.52 10.22 7.43
N SER A 314 20.29 9.45 6.66
CA SER A 314 20.21 9.40 5.19
C SER A 314 19.00 8.62 4.65
N ASN A 315 18.30 7.86 5.49
CA ASN A 315 17.21 6.99 5.08
C ASN A 315 15.89 7.78 5.07
N LYS A 316 15.22 7.84 3.92
CA LYS A 316 13.92 8.51 3.79
C LYS A 316 12.90 7.56 3.20
N GLY A 317 11.73 7.38 3.82
CA GLY A 317 10.58 6.72 3.22
C GLY A 317 10.21 5.36 3.86
N PRO A 318 9.80 4.35 3.09
CA PRO A 318 9.31 3.05 3.58
C PRO A 318 10.38 2.26 4.33
N SER A 319 11.65 2.64 4.22
CA SER A 319 12.73 2.21 5.12
C SER A 319 12.45 2.47 6.62
N TYR A 320 11.40 3.21 6.96
CA TYR A 320 10.92 3.39 8.33
C TYR A 320 10.07 2.23 8.83
N GLY A 321 9.57 1.35 7.96
CA GLY A 321 8.70 0.29 8.44
C GLY A 321 7.87 -0.43 7.39
N PHE A 322 6.63 -0.75 7.76
CA PHE A 322 5.64 -1.34 6.88
C PHE A 322 5.15 -0.31 5.86
N TYR A 323 4.81 -0.76 4.65
CA TYR A 323 4.30 0.13 3.60
C TYR A 323 2.92 -0.33 3.12
N LYS A 324 2.83 -1.54 2.59
CA LYS A 324 1.59 -2.22 2.23
C LYS A 324 1.53 -3.61 2.86
N ALA A 325 0.33 -4.12 3.07
CA ALA A 325 0.16 -5.44 3.66
C ALA A 325 -1.13 -6.14 3.23
N GLN A 326 -1.04 -7.42 2.89
CA GLN A 326 -2.18 -8.23 2.49
C GLN A 326 -2.52 -9.28 3.56
N ARG A 327 -3.76 -9.30 4.05
CA ARG A 327 -4.27 -10.40 4.88
C ARG A 327 -4.74 -11.56 4.01
N ILE A 328 -4.04 -12.70 4.11
CA ILE A 328 -4.30 -13.93 3.36
C ILE A 328 -5.17 -14.86 4.20
N SER A 329 -6.24 -15.39 3.59
CA SER A 329 -7.14 -16.35 4.25
C SER A 329 -6.43 -17.68 4.55
N VAL A 330 -6.88 -18.35 5.61
CA VAL A 330 -6.43 -19.72 5.96
C VAL A 330 -6.85 -20.78 4.92
N THR A 331 -7.66 -20.41 3.93
CA THR A 331 -8.13 -21.30 2.86
C THR A 331 -7.58 -20.88 1.51
N GLN A 332 -6.54 -21.59 1.05
CA GLN A 332 -6.38 -21.99 -0.34
C GLN A 332 -6.32 -23.52 -0.40
#